data_AF-A0A2R6NZY3-F1
#
_entry.id   AF-A0A2R6NZY3-F1
#
_cell.length_a   1.000
_cell.length_b   1.000
_cell.length_c   1.000
_cell.angle_alpha   90.00
_cell.angle_beta   90.00
_cell.angle_gamma   90.00
#
_symmetry.space_group_name_H-M   'P 1'
#
loop_
_entity.id
_entity.type
_entity.pdbx_description
1 polymer ?
#
loop_
_entity_poly.entity_id
_entity_poly.type
_entity_poly.pdbx_seq_one_letter_code
_entity_poly.pdbx_strand_id
1 'polypeptide(L)'
;MLSDWKNLSDLSTTIYNSLSSDKQAAYFQMVHHPVQASYTLTNMWISAGINNMRASQARLSTNDYADQVETLFEQDYDLEQQYHQLLDGKWDHMMDQTHVMYYYWQQPQANTMPPVSRVQPKKQALAGVMRITPEGTLGTWPGDNPNQCAQGYSCPPPTMSLDSFVTFGNRYIDVSAGGPAPFTFTVTSNVSWLQLSQTKGSISPSSSEQRIFVSADWSQITGTEIATITFTATAANQPPLVQTVGFTANHTTIPSGFTGFVEGDGGVSIEAIHAARNTSVGGISWIELPGYGRTLSAVTPWPRGGDETNFTAGTGPSLEYDFFTFNTIQGDGNISVTTFVAPTLNANGDDRPVALAVQVDSLAPQTTYFIPPAVPGSLPDAWDGLDGFAANNIVSIPNNFPAAPGAHTLKIWMIEPSVIVEKIVIDTGGVAPSYLGPPESIKIT
;
A
#
# COMPACT_ATOMS: atom_id res chain seq x y z
N MET A 1 -4.07 4.29 -4.78
CA MET A 1 -3.26 5.51 -4.63
C MET A 1 -2.97 6.21 -5.96
N LEU A 2 -2.07 5.70 -6.83
CA LEU A 2 -1.72 6.43 -8.07
C LEU A 2 -2.92 6.61 -9.02
N SER A 3 -3.80 5.61 -9.11
CA SER A 3 -5.08 5.70 -9.81
C SER A 3 -5.97 6.82 -9.26
N ASP A 4 -6.00 6.99 -7.94
CA ASP A 4 -6.87 7.95 -7.26
C ASP A 4 -6.35 9.37 -7.49
N TRP A 5 -5.04 9.56 -7.41
CA TRP A 5 -4.40 10.81 -7.81
C TRP A 5 -4.62 11.16 -9.27
N LYS A 6 -4.50 10.17 -10.17
CA LYS A 6 -4.79 10.38 -11.59
C LYS A 6 -6.25 10.81 -11.79
N ASN A 7 -7.20 10.13 -11.16
CA ASN A 7 -8.61 10.48 -11.25
C ASN A 7 -8.89 11.89 -10.73
N LEU A 8 -8.24 12.30 -9.63
CA LEU A 8 -8.34 13.65 -9.08
C LEU A 8 -7.75 14.69 -10.03
N SER A 9 -6.58 14.41 -10.62
CA SER A 9 -5.96 15.24 -11.65
C SER A 9 -6.86 15.40 -12.87
N ASP A 10 -7.38 14.30 -13.43
CA ASP A 10 -8.27 14.32 -14.59
C ASP A 10 -9.57 15.10 -14.31
N LEU A 11 -10.16 14.92 -13.13
CA LEU A 11 -11.34 15.66 -12.69
C LEU A 11 -11.06 17.16 -12.57
N SER A 12 -9.94 17.52 -11.95
CA SER A 12 -9.53 18.91 -11.81
C SER A 12 -9.30 19.57 -13.17
N THR A 13 -8.64 18.88 -14.10
CA THR A 13 -8.45 19.33 -15.50
C THR A 13 -9.79 19.55 -16.20
N THR A 14 -10.71 18.61 -16.04
CA THR A 14 -12.05 18.70 -16.64
C THR A 14 -12.80 19.94 -16.13
N ILE A 15 -12.75 20.19 -14.81
CA ILE A 15 -13.37 21.39 -14.22
C ILE A 15 -12.69 22.65 -14.75
N TYR A 16 -11.36 22.74 -14.67
CA TYR A 16 -10.59 23.90 -15.15
C TYR A 16 -10.93 24.28 -16.60
N ASN A 17 -10.99 23.28 -17.49
CA ASN A 17 -11.31 23.48 -18.90
C ASN A 17 -12.78 23.87 -19.15
N SER A 18 -13.68 23.56 -18.22
CA SER A 18 -15.10 23.94 -18.31
C SER A 18 -15.40 25.35 -17.78
N LEU A 19 -14.49 25.94 -17.01
CA LEU A 19 -14.67 27.27 -16.43
C LEU A 19 -14.49 28.37 -17.47
N SER A 20 -15.20 29.48 -17.27
CA SER A 20 -15.00 30.71 -18.02
C SER A 20 -13.61 31.30 -17.74
N SER A 21 -13.05 32.03 -18.71
CA SER A 21 -11.68 32.57 -18.65
C SER A 21 -11.43 33.44 -17.41
N ASP A 22 -12.43 34.18 -16.93
CA ASP A 22 -12.37 35.02 -15.73
C ASP A 22 -12.24 34.23 -14.41
N LYS A 23 -12.58 32.94 -14.41
CA LYS A 23 -12.49 32.04 -13.23
C LYS A 23 -11.29 31.12 -13.27
N GLN A 24 -10.71 30.89 -14.45
CA GLN A 24 -9.61 29.95 -14.64
C GLN A 24 -8.41 30.28 -13.78
N ALA A 25 -7.96 31.54 -13.72
CA ALA A 25 -6.80 31.90 -12.89
C ALA A 25 -7.01 31.62 -11.40
N ALA A 26 -8.21 31.86 -10.87
CA ALA A 26 -8.54 31.59 -9.46
C ALA A 26 -8.61 30.08 -9.18
N TYR A 27 -9.23 29.31 -10.08
CA TYR A 27 -9.26 27.86 -9.94
C TYR A 27 -7.88 27.23 -10.11
N PHE A 28 -7.06 27.76 -11.02
CA PHE A 28 -5.71 27.28 -11.25
C PHE A 28 -4.90 27.35 -9.96
N GLN A 29 -4.79 28.54 -9.38
CA GLN A 29 -3.93 28.77 -8.23
C GLN A 29 -4.39 28.07 -6.94
N MET A 30 -5.71 27.93 -6.75
CA MET A 30 -6.28 27.42 -5.49
C MET A 30 -6.60 25.92 -5.50
N VAL A 31 -6.80 25.33 -6.68
CA VAL A 31 -7.28 23.94 -6.82
C VAL A 31 -6.47 23.17 -7.84
N HIS A 32 -6.37 23.66 -9.08
CA HIS A 32 -5.79 22.88 -10.16
C HIS A 32 -4.29 22.63 -9.97
N HIS A 33 -3.52 23.69 -9.76
CA HIS A 33 -2.08 23.61 -9.56
C HIS A 33 -1.69 22.66 -8.42
N PRO A 34 -2.21 22.81 -7.17
CA PRO A 34 -1.82 21.89 -6.10
C PRO A 34 -2.20 20.43 -6.39
N VAL A 35 -3.30 20.17 -7.10
CA VAL A 35 -3.67 18.82 -7.55
C VAL A 35 -2.70 18.28 -8.60
N GLN A 36 -2.39 19.07 -9.64
CA GLN A 36 -1.49 18.65 -10.72
C GLN A 36 -0.07 18.46 -10.23
N ALA A 37 0.46 19.39 -9.42
CA ALA A 37 1.80 19.29 -8.85
C ALA A 37 1.93 18.05 -7.94
N SER A 38 0.95 17.82 -7.06
CA SER A 38 0.97 16.65 -6.17
C SER A 38 0.89 15.33 -6.94
N TYR A 39 0.04 15.23 -7.96
CA TYR A 39 -0.02 14.05 -8.83
C TYR A 39 1.28 13.86 -9.60
N THR A 40 1.83 14.92 -10.18
CA THR A 40 3.07 14.89 -10.98
C THR A 40 4.23 14.35 -10.15
N LEU A 41 4.48 14.92 -8.97
CA LEU A 41 5.53 14.45 -8.06
C LEU A 41 5.29 13.03 -7.56
N THR A 42 4.06 12.70 -7.16
CA THR A 42 3.72 11.35 -6.69
C THR A 42 3.96 10.30 -7.79
N ASN A 43 3.52 10.60 -9.01
CA ASN A 43 3.72 9.73 -10.16
C ASN A 43 5.21 9.60 -10.52
N MET A 44 5.97 10.70 -10.43
CA MET A 44 7.41 10.71 -10.70
C MET A 44 8.15 9.76 -9.75
N TRP A 45 7.90 9.85 -8.44
CA TRP A 45 8.55 8.98 -7.45
C TRP A 45 8.15 7.52 -7.57
N ILE A 46 6.86 7.22 -7.79
CA ILE A 46 6.41 5.85 -8.02
C ILE A 46 7.02 5.28 -9.31
N SER A 47 7.07 6.08 -10.38
CA SER A 47 7.66 5.69 -11.65
C SER A 47 9.16 5.43 -11.53
N ALA A 48 9.90 6.25 -10.76
CA ALA A 48 11.30 6.03 -10.46
C ALA A 48 11.52 4.73 -9.66
N GLY A 49 10.66 4.45 -8.67
CA GLY A 49 10.69 3.19 -7.93
C GLY A 49 10.46 1.97 -8.83
N ILE A 50 9.45 2.04 -9.70
CA ILE A 50 9.14 0.98 -10.68
C ILE A 50 10.30 0.80 -11.67
N ASN A 51 10.88 1.89 -12.19
CA ASN A 51 12.05 1.86 -13.06
C ASN A 51 13.22 1.09 -12.40
N ASN A 52 13.59 1.48 -11.18
CA ASN A 52 14.71 0.87 -10.47
C ASN A 52 14.47 -0.62 -10.18
N MET A 53 13.24 -1.00 -9.79
CA MET A 53 12.86 -2.40 -9.63
C MET A 53 13.00 -3.19 -10.94
N ARG A 54 12.41 -2.68 -12.02
CA ARG A 54 12.34 -3.35 -13.33
C ARG A 54 13.70 -3.47 -14.02
N ALA A 55 14.63 -2.56 -13.73
CA ALA A 55 15.99 -2.64 -14.23
C ALA A 55 16.68 -3.95 -13.79
N SER A 56 16.56 -4.31 -12.51
CA SER A 56 17.08 -5.57 -11.99
C SER A 56 16.38 -6.80 -12.58
N GLN A 57 15.12 -6.64 -12.98
CA GLN A 57 14.29 -7.65 -13.62
C GLN A 57 14.62 -7.84 -15.13
N ALA A 58 15.50 -7.02 -15.70
CA ALA A 58 15.83 -7.04 -17.12
C ALA A 58 14.58 -6.91 -18.03
N ARG A 59 13.61 -6.08 -17.60
CA ARG A 59 12.39 -5.78 -18.36
C ARG A 59 12.65 -4.57 -19.25
N LEU A 60 12.35 -4.68 -20.55
CA LEU A 60 12.57 -3.59 -21.52
C LEU A 60 11.79 -2.32 -21.15
N SER A 61 10.62 -2.49 -20.55
CA SER A 61 9.75 -1.41 -20.04
C SER A 61 10.40 -0.51 -19.00
N THR A 62 11.55 -0.91 -18.42
CA THR A 62 12.37 -0.03 -17.58
C THR A 62 12.60 1.32 -18.27
N ASN A 63 12.86 1.29 -19.59
CA ASN A 63 13.15 2.50 -20.36
C ASN A 63 11.91 3.40 -20.51
N ASP A 64 10.72 2.82 -20.64
CA ASP A 64 9.45 3.55 -20.71
C ASP A 64 9.24 4.37 -19.42
N TYR A 65 9.55 3.77 -18.26
CA TYR A 65 9.48 4.47 -16.97
C TYR A 65 10.61 5.49 -16.77
N ALA A 66 11.78 5.31 -17.41
CA ALA A 66 12.83 6.33 -17.40
C ALA A 66 12.36 7.58 -18.16
N ASP A 67 11.78 7.40 -19.35
CA ASP A 67 11.20 8.49 -20.15
C ASP A 67 10.03 9.17 -19.40
N GLN A 68 9.21 8.38 -18.70
CA GLN A 68 8.11 8.91 -17.89
C GLN A 68 8.60 9.78 -16.73
N VAL A 69 9.65 9.37 -16.01
CA VAL A 69 10.23 10.18 -14.93
C VAL A 69 10.79 11.50 -15.46
N GLU A 70 11.51 11.46 -16.58
CA GLU A 70 12.04 12.66 -17.25
C GLU A 70 10.90 13.59 -17.67
N THR A 71 9.83 13.05 -18.28
CA THR A 71 8.65 13.83 -18.68
C THR A 71 7.96 14.48 -17.47
N LEU A 72 7.79 13.75 -16.37
CA LEU A 72 7.14 14.26 -15.16
C LEU A 72 8.00 15.32 -14.45
N PHE A 73 9.32 15.19 -14.52
CA PHE A 73 10.25 16.19 -13.98
C PHE A 73 10.16 17.52 -14.74
N GLU A 74 10.11 17.47 -16.07
CA GLU A 74 9.90 18.68 -16.88
C GLU A 74 8.49 19.26 -16.68
N GLN A 75 7.47 18.40 -16.56
CA GLN A 75 6.10 18.83 -16.29
C GLN A 75 5.95 19.58 -14.96
N ASP A 76 6.71 19.20 -13.94
CA ASP A 76 6.75 19.91 -12.65
C ASP A 76 7.19 21.37 -12.82
N TYR A 77 8.24 21.61 -13.61
CA TYR A 77 8.70 22.96 -13.95
C TYR A 77 7.71 23.71 -14.86
N ASP A 78 7.08 23.04 -15.81
CA ASP A 78 6.05 23.67 -16.66
C ASP A 78 4.86 24.17 -15.82
N LEU A 79 4.46 23.44 -14.77
CA LEU A 79 3.41 23.86 -13.83
C LEU A 79 3.81 25.10 -13.02
N GLU A 80 5.06 25.16 -12.56
CA GLU A 80 5.65 26.32 -11.90
C GLU A 80 5.56 27.56 -12.81
N GLN A 81 6.04 27.44 -14.06
CA GLN A 81 6.03 28.54 -15.02
C GLN A 81 4.61 28.99 -15.39
N GLN A 82 3.68 28.04 -15.53
CA GLN A 82 2.28 28.37 -15.75
C GLN A 82 1.69 29.17 -14.58
N TYR A 83 2.06 28.84 -13.34
CA TYR A 83 1.64 29.58 -12.15
C TYR A 83 2.19 31.01 -12.16
N HIS A 84 3.47 31.19 -12.44
CA HIS A 84 4.13 32.50 -12.49
C HIS A 84 3.50 33.41 -13.55
N GLN A 85 3.12 32.88 -14.71
CA GLN A 85 2.55 33.64 -15.82
C GLN A 85 1.08 34.06 -15.61
N LEU A 86 0.41 33.56 -14.56
CA LEU A 86 -0.98 33.93 -14.30
C LEU A 86 -1.14 35.43 -14.07
N LEU A 87 -2.18 35.99 -14.71
CA LEU A 87 -2.63 37.37 -14.50
C LEU A 87 -1.49 38.39 -14.69
N ASP A 88 -0.79 38.29 -15.81
CA ASP A 88 0.33 39.16 -16.19
C ASP A 88 1.48 39.14 -15.15
N GLY A 89 1.81 37.97 -14.60
CA GLY A 89 2.92 37.83 -13.66
C GLY A 89 2.55 38.14 -12.21
N LYS A 90 1.26 38.18 -11.85
CA LYS A 90 0.83 38.57 -10.50
C LYS A 90 1.48 37.75 -9.39
N TRP A 91 1.73 36.47 -9.65
CA TRP A 91 2.30 35.51 -8.71
C TRP A 91 3.66 34.99 -9.15
N ASP A 92 4.38 35.78 -9.94
CA ASP A 92 5.77 35.49 -10.28
C ASP A 92 6.58 35.24 -9.00
N HIS A 93 7.49 34.28 -9.05
CA HIS A 93 8.28 33.75 -7.93
C HIS A 93 7.56 32.96 -6.83
N MET A 94 6.21 32.85 -6.83
CA MET A 94 5.50 32.16 -5.74
C MET A 94 5.78 30.65 -5.65
N MET A 95 6.18 30.03 -6.76
CA MET A 95 6.48 28.60 -6.85
C MET A 95 7.98 28.28 -6.97
N ASP A 96 8.89 29.24 -6.73
CA ASP A 96 10.36 29.06 -6.89
C ASP A 96 11.01 28.09 -5.89
N GLN A 97 10.26 27.65 -4.87
CA GLN A 97 10.80 26.80 -3.83
C GLN A 97 11.24 25.45 -4.42
N THR A 98 12.51 25.12 -4.25
CA THR A 98 13.01 23.79 -4.58
C THR A 98 12.42 22.73 -3.66
N HIS A 99 11.99 21.62 -4.25
CA HIS A 99 11.19 20.61 -3.55
C HIS A 99 11.41 19.16 -4.00
N VAL A 100 12.33 18.91 -4.95
CA VAL A 100 12.69 17.55 -5.41
C VAL A 100 14.11 17.20 -4.97
N MET A 101 14.30 15.97 -4.47
CA MET A 101 15.59 15.44 -3.98
C MET A 101 16.18 16.21 -2.78
N TYR A 102 15.53 16.10 -1.63
CA TYR A 102 16.13 16.52 -0.35
C TYR A 102 17.22 15.54 0.09
N TYR A 103 18.39 16.05 0.44
CA TYR A 103 19.51 15.25 0.97
C TYR A 103 19.66 15.36 2.50
N TYR A 104 18.98 16.33 3.09
CA TYR A 104 18.92 16.63 4.52
C TYR A 104 17.70 17.53 4.77
N TRP A 105 17.53 18.06 5.99
CA TRP A 105 16.32 18.80 6.38
C TRP A 105 16.07 20.10 5.61
N GLN A 106 17.11 20.75 5.08
CA GLN A 106 17.01 22.02 4.37
C GLN A 106 16.86 21.80 2.87
N GLN A 107 16.25 22.77 2.18
CA GLN A 107 15.96 22.67 0.76
C GLN A 107 17.22 22.49 -0.11
N PRO A 108 17.12 21.69 -1.20
CA PRO A 108 18.19 21.59 -2.18
C PRO A 108 18.36 22.93 -2.92
N GLN A 109 19.54 23.19 -3.49
CA GLN A 109 19.76 24.45 -4.22
C GLN A 109 19.25 24.43 -5.67
N ALA A 110 18.79 23.26 -6.13
CA ALA A 110 18.09 23.05 -7.39
C ALA A 110 17.22 21.79 -7.29
N ASN A 111 16.08 21.76 -7.99
CA ASN A 111 15.36 20.52 -8.22
C ASN A 111 16.26 19.56 -9.00
N THR A 112 16.40 18.32 -8.52
CA THR A 112 17.21 17.29 -9.17
C THR A 112 16.31 16.12 -9.52
N MET A 113 16.31 15.70 -10.79
CA MET A 113 15.53 14.55 -11.23
C MET A 113 15.95 13.29 -10.44
N PRO A 114 14.98 12.44 -9.99
CA PRO A 114 15.30 11.17 -9.35
C PRO A 114 16.18 10.28 -10.24
N PRO A 115 17.09 9.47 -9.65
CA PRO A 115 17.93 8.58 -10.43
C PRO A 115 17.08 7.49 -11.11
N VAL A 116 17.30 7.32 -12.42
CA VAL A 116 16.69 6.28 -13.24
C VAL A 116 17.75 5.41 -13.90
N SER A 117 17.37 4.16 -14.16
CA SER A 117 18.15 3.18 -14.89
C SER A 117 17.59 3.00 -16.30
N ARG A 118 18.45 2.62 -17.24
CA ARG A 118 18.04 2.12 -18.56
C ARG A 118 18.67 0.77 -18.84
N VAL A 119 17.91 -0.13 -19.44
CA VAL A 119 18.41 -1.42 -19.95
C VAL A 119 18.73 -1.30 -21.44
N GLN A 120 19.75 -2.01 -21.93
CA GLN A 120 20.18 -1.91 -23.33
C GLN A 120 19.07 -2.44 -24.29
N PRO A 121 18.34 -1.58 -25.02
CA PRO A 121 17.16 -2.02 -25.77
C PRO A 121 17.51 -2.85 -27.00
N LYS A 122 18.76 -2.76 -27.50
CA LYS A 122 19.22 -3.49 -28.70
C LYS A 122 19.76 -4.88 -28.38
N LYS A 123 19.88 -5.24 -27.11
CA LYS A 123 20.47 -6.50 -26.67
C LYS A 123 19.39 -7.39 -26.06
N GLN A 124 19.31 -8.62 -26.55
CA GLN A 124 18.46 -9.63 -25.93
C GLN A 124 19.01 -9.99 -24.54
N ALA A 125 18.13 -10.05 -23.54
CA ALA A 125 18.49 -10.62 -22.24
C ALA A 125 18.96 -12.06 -22.40
N LEU A 126 19.92 -12.47 -21.57
CA LEU A 126 20.48 -13.82 -21.58
C LEU A 126 19.41 -14.90 -21.36
N ALA A 127 18.38 -14.57 -20.58
CA ALA A 127 17.27 -15.45 -20.28
C ALA A 127 16.28 -15.65 -21.45
N GLY A 128 16.42 -14.87 -22.53
CA GLY A 128 15.58 -14.97 -23.74
C GLY A 128 14.59 -13.81 -23.89
N VAL A 129 13.59 -14.00 -24.76
CA VAL A 129 12.65 -12.95 -25.22
C VAL A 129 11.61 -12.55 -24.17
N MET A 130 11.25 -13.46 -23.26
CA MET A 130 10.15 -13.29 -22.32
C MET A 130 10.68 -13.15 -20.89
N ARG A 131 10.09 -12.25 -20.11
CA ARG A 131 10.17 -12.22 -18.64
C ARG A 131 8.78 -12.44 -18.05
N ILE A 132 8.70 -13.19 -16.95
CA ILE A 132 7.50 -13.53 -16.19
C ILE A 132 7.71 -13.02 -14.76
N THR A 133 6.83 -12.14 -14.31
CA THR A 133 6.89 -11.51 -12.98
C THR A 133 5.55 -11.68 -12.27
N PRO A 134 5.40 -12.65 -11.37
CA PRO A 134 4.23 -12.73 -10.50
C PRO A 134 4.11 -11.49 -9.60
N GLU A 135 2.89 -11.19 -9.16
CA GLU A 135 2.62 -10.18 -8.15
C GLU A 135 3.36 -10.47 -6.83
N GLY A 136 3.73 -9.42 -6.11
CA GLY A 136 4.31 -9.54 -4.77
C GLY A 136 5.77 -9.95 -4.72
N THR A 137 6.49 -10.02 -5.85
CA THR A 137 7.92 -10.36 -5.88
C THR A 137 8.77 -9.31 -6.60
N LEU A 138 9.99 -9.12 -6.09
CA LEU A 138 11.03 -8.32 -6.75
C LEU A 138 11.80 -9.14 -7.80
N GLY A 139 11.63 -10.46 -7.85
CA GLY A 139 12.26 -11.36 -8.81
C GLY A 139 11.49 -11.45 -10.13
N THR A 140 12.16 -11.95 -11.19
CA THR A 140 11.48 -12.30 -12.45
C THR A 140 12.19 -13.44 -13.17
N TRP A 141 11.46 -14.26 -13.90
CA TRP A 141 11.95 -15.48 -14.56
C TRP A 141 11.77 -15.40 -16.07
N PRO A 142 12.45 -16.24 -16.88
CA PRO A 142 13.54 -17.17 -16.55
C PRO A 142 14.87 -16.46 -16.21
N GLY A 143 15.95 -17.20 -15.96
CA GLY A 143 17.28 -16.64 -15.65
C GLY A 143 17.41 -16.13 -14.22
N ASP A 144 18.62 -15.73 -13.82
CA ASP A 144 18.93 -15.41 -12.43
C ASP A 144 18.65 -13.95 -12.06
N ASN A 145 18.07 -13.75 -10.88
CA ASN A 145 17.93 -12.47 -10.21
C ASN A 145 17.99 -12.73 -8.68
N PRO A 146 18.75 -11.91 -7.92
CA PRO A 146 18.99 -12.14 -6.49
C PRO A 146 17.72 -12.16 -5.62
N ASN A 147 16.62 -11.59 -6.12
CA ASN A 147 15.36 -11.52 -5.39
C ASN A 147 14.42 -12.71 -5.65
N GLN A 148 14.83 -13.69 -6.46
CA GLN A 148 14.00 -14.85 -6.78
C GLN A 148 13.95 -15.89 -5.65
N CYS A 149 15.07 -16.08 -4.94
CA CYS A 149 15.20 -17.00 -3.82
C CYS A 149 16.46 -16.66 -3.01
N ALA A 150 16.58 -17.19 -1.78
CA ALA A 150 17.70 -16.90 -0.88
C ALA A 150 19.09 -17.27 -1.46
N GLN A 151 19.16 -18.23 -2.40
CA GLN A 151 20.39 -18.58 -3.09
C GLN A 151 20.83 -17.52 -4.12
N GLY A 152 19.89 -16.74 -4.64
CA GLY A 152 20.11 -15.65 -5.61
C GLY A 152 20.39 -16.07 -7.05
N TYR A 153 20.49 -17.38 -7.32
CA TYR A 153 20.70 -17.97 -8.65
C TYR A 153 20.18 -19.42 -8.67
N SER A 154 19.95 -19.96 -9.88
CA SER A 154 19.39 -21.30 -10.10
C SER A 154 18.09 -21.54 -9.32
N CYS A 155 17.30 -20.49 -9.13
CA CYS A 155 16.09 -20.54 -8.34
C CYS A 155 15.01 -21.37 -9.05
N PRO A 156 14.13 -22.06 -8.30
CA PRO A 156 13.01 -22.80 -8.87
C PRO A 156 12.03 -21.83 -9.58
N PRO A 157 11.09 -22.36 -10.38
CA PRO A 157 9.94 -21.58 -10.84
C PRO A 157 9.24 -20.88 -9.67
N PRO A 158 8.73 -19.65 -9.86
CA PRO A 158 8.08 -18.92 -8.78
C PRO A 158 6.76 -19.59 -8.39
N THR A 159 6.37 -19.37 -7.15
CA THR A 159 5.05 -19.75 -6.63
C THR A 159 4.29 -18.52 -6.14
N MET A 160 2.97 -18.53 -6.29
CA MET A 160 2.08 -17.51 -5.75
C MET A 160 0.84 -18.17 -5.13
N SER A 161 0.19 -17.47 -4.20
CA SER A 161 -1.01 -17.95 -3.55
C SER A 161 -2.17 -16.96 -3.65
N LEU A 162 -3.38 -17.50 -3.54
CA LEU A 162 -4.62 -16.75 -3.44
C LEU A 162 -5.49 -17.38 -2.36
N ASP A 163 -5.94 -16.57 -1.39
CA ASP A 163 -6.95 -16.94 -0.41
C ASP A 163 -8.34 -16.48 -0.86
N SER A 164 -9.40 -17.17 -0.40
CA SER A 164 -10.79 -16.86 -0.76
C SER A 164 -11.30 -15.50 -0.26
N PHE A 165 -10.65 -14.94 0.76
CA PHE A 165 -11.05 -13.68 1.40
C PHE A 165 -10.11 -12.50 1.13
N VAL A 166 -9.22 -12.60 0.13
CA VAL A 166 -8.42 -11.43 -0.24
C VAL A 166 -9.28 -10.34 -0.90
N THR A 167 -9.05 -9.08 -0.50
CA THR A 167 -9.84 -7.91 -0.93
C THR A 167 -9.98 -7.76 -2.45
N PHE A 168 -8.93 -8.07 -3.24
CA PHE A 168 -8.97 -7.92 -4.69
C PHE A 168 -9.52 -9.15 -5.44
N GLY A 169 -9.66 -10.29 -4.76
CA GLY A 169 -10.17 -11.56 -5.33
C GLY A 169 -9.35 -12.19 -6.45
N ASN A 170 -8.16 -11.67 -6.77
CA ASN A 170 -7.29 -12.18 -7.81
C ASN A 170 -5.82 -11.81 -7.54
N ARG A 171 -4.95 -12.36 -8.39
CA ARG A 171 -3.55 -11.96 -8.52
C ARG A 171 -3.22 -11.60 -9.95
N TYR A 172 -2.04 -11.05 -10.19
CA TYR A 172 -1.52 -10.90 -11.54
C TYR A 172 -0.14 -11.50 -11.79
N ILE A 173 0.14 -11.78 -13.06
CA ILE A 173 1.45 -12.11 -13.60
C ILE A 173 1.70 -11.19 -14.79
N ASP A 174 2.80 -10.43 -14.75
CA ASP A 174 3.24 -9.63 -15.88
C ASP A 174 4.08 -10.48 -16.84
N VAL A 175 3.73 -10.48 -18.12
CA VAL A 175 4.53 -10.99 -19.23
C VAL A 175 5.20 -9.80 -19.90
N SER A 176 6.53 -9.79 -20.02
CA SER A 176 7.25 -8.64 -20.54
C SER A 176 8.41 -9.01 -21.45
N ALA A 177 8.86 -8.02 -22.24
CA ALA A 177 9.98 -8.13 -23.15
C ALA A 177 11.30 -8.17 -22.40
N GLY A 178 12.11 -9.20 -22.65
CA GLY A 178 13.50 -9.28 -22.23
C GLY A 178 14.48 -8.63 -23.22
N GLY A 179 14.01 -7.97 -24.29
CA GLY A 179 14.88 -7.40 -25.32
C GLY A 179 14.11 -7.01 -26.58
N PRO A 180 14.82 -6.75 -27.70
CA PRO A 180 14.22 -6.17 -28.91
C PRO A 180 13.37 -7.13 -29.74
N ALA A 181 13.55 -8.44 -29.58
CA ALA A 181 12.87 -9.42 -30.41
C ALA A 181 11.40 -9.55 -29.98
N PRO A 182 10.42 -9.26 -30.87
CA PRO A 182 9.01 -9.45 -30.55
C PRO A 182 8.68 -10.94 -30.48
N PHE A 183 7.65 -11.28 -29.71
CA PHE A 183 7.15 -12.63 -29.58
C PHE A 183 5.63 -12.66 -29.39
N THR A 184 5.04 -13.81 -29.69
CA THR A 184 3.70 -14.16 -29.23
C THR A 184 3.81 -15.17 -28.12
N PHE A 185 2.86 -15.21 -27.20
CA PHE A 185 2.82 -16.22 -26.16
C PHE A 185 1.44 -16.85 -26.02
N THR A 186 1.41 -18.05 -25.46
CA THR A 186 0.22 -18.70 -24.92
C THR A 186 0.43 -18.95 -23.43
N VAL A 187 -0.66 -18.94 -22.66
CA VAL A 187 -0.67 -19.31 -21.25
C VAL A 187 -1.80 -20.31 -20.99
N THR A 188 -1.46 -21.39 -20.29
CA THR A 188 -2.37 -22.49 -19.99
C THR A 188 -2.26 -22.89 -18.53
N SER A 189 -3.33 -23.46 -17.99
CA SER A 189 -3.36 -24.10 -16.67
C SER A 189 -3.52 -25.61 -16.83
N ASN A 190 -3.00 -26.40 -15.89
CA ASN A 190 -3.22 -27.85 -15.82
C ASN A 190 -4.53 -28.23 -15.11
N VAL A 191 -5.30 -27.26 -14.62
CA VAL A 191 -6.56 -27.46 -13.88
C VAL A 191 -7.67 -26.55 -14.42
N SER A 192 -8.94 -26.92 -14.17
CA SER A 192 -10.13 -26.19 -14.65
C SER A 192 -10.63 -25.09 -13.72
N TRP A 193 -10.33 -25.17 -12.41
CA TRP A 193 -10.79 -24.17 -11.44
C TRP A 193 -10.02 -22.84 -11.53
N LEU A 194 -8.82 -22.84 -12.12
CA LEU A 194 -7.98 -21.66 -12.26
C LEU A 194 -8.41 -20.87 -13.50
N GLN A 195 -8.76 -19.60 -13.29
CA GLN A 195 -9.23 -18.71 -14.33
C GLN A 195 -8.13 -17.74 -14.73
N LEU A 196 -7.87 -17.64 -16.04
CA LEU A 196 -6.92 -16.71 -16.63
C LEU A 196 -7.69 -15.67 -17.43
N SER A 197 -7.48 -14.39 -17.13
CA SER A 197 -8.10 -13.27 -17.88
C SER A 197 -7.73 -13.27 -19.37
N GLN A 198 -6.59 -13.87 -19.74
CA GLN A 198 -6.14 -14.00 -21.11
C GLN A 198 -5.25 -15.23 -21.28
N THR A 199 -5.39 -15.93 -22.42
CA THR A 199 -4.66 -17.19 -22.71
C THR A 199 -3.63 -17.08 -23.83
N LYS A 200 -3.55 -15.92 -24.49
CA LYS A 200 -2.57 -15.63 -25.55
C LYS A 200 -2.34 -14.13 -25.67
N GLY A 201 -1.16 -13.72 -26.09
CA GLY A 201 -0.83 -12.31 -26.30
C GLY A 201 0.37 -12.12 -27.22
N SER A 202 0.73 -10.85 -27.44
CA SER A 202 1.90 -10.48 -28.22
C SER A 202 2.64 -9.35 -27.54
N ILE A 203 3.96 -9.47 -27.49
CA ILE A 203 4.86 -8.52 -26.86
C ILE A 203 5.85 -8.02 -27.91
N SER A 204 6.09 -6.72 -27.92
CA SER A 204 7.04 -6.06 -28.82
C SER A 204 7.67 -4.85 -28.12
N PRO A 205 8.75 -4.25 -28.65
CA PRO A 205 9.33 -3.06 -28.03
C PRO A 205 8.36 -1.89 -27.83
N SER A 206 7.34 -1.72 -28.69
CA SER A 206 6.32 -0.67 -28.57
C SER A 206 5.13 -1.04 -27.66
N SER A 207 5.05 -2.30 -27.24
CA SER A 207 4.05 -2.82 -26.29
C SER A 207 4.77 -3.87 -25.45
N SER A 208 5.64 -3.34 -24.58
CA SER A 208 6.72 -4.10 -23.96
C SER A 208 6.23 -5.07 -22.87
N GLU A 209 4.98 -4.95 -22.43
CA GLU A 209 4.41 -5.77 -21.36
C GLU A 209 2.90 -5.99 -21.51
N GLN A 210 2.43 -7.05 -20.86
CA GLN A 210 1.02 -7.37 -20.73
C GLN A 210 0.78 -8.05 -19.38
N ARG A 211 -0.24 -7.58 -18.65
CA ARG A 211 -0.66 -8.16 -17.37
C ARG A 211 -1.72 -9.23 -17.58
N ILE A 212 -1.59 -10.36 -16.89
CA ILE A 212 -2.59 -11.42 -16.86
C ILE A 212 -3.07 -11.60 -15.43
N PHE A 213 -4.34 -11.31 -15.18
CA PHE A 213 -5.00 -11.63 -13.93
C PHE A 213 -5.34 -13.12 -13.84
N VAL A 214 -5.16 -13.65 -12.64
CA VAL A 214 -5.36 -15.04 -12.24
C VAL A 214 -6.31 -15.08 -11.04
N SER A 215 -7.41 -15.79 -11.16
CA SER A 215 -8.40 -16.01 -10.09
C SER A 215 -8.76 -17.48 -9.97
N ALA A 216 -9.50 -17.83 -8.91
CA ALA A 216 -9.95 -19.19 -8.66
C ALA A 216 -11.49 -19.26 -8.64
N ASP A 217 -12.04 -20.31 -9.23
CA ASP A 217 -13.43 -20.70 -9.01
C ASP A 217 -13.54 -21.49 -7.71
N TRP A 218 -13.86 -20.77 -6.62
CA TRP A 218 -13.97 -21.34 -5.28
C TRP A 218 -15.04 -22.43 -5.17
N SER A 219 -16.00 -22.52 -6.10
CA SER A 219 -17.00 -23.60 -6.10
C SER A 219 -16.43 -24.97 -6.49
N GLN A 220 -15.26 -25.00 -7.12
CA GLN A 220 -14.58 -26.22 -7.57
C GLN A 220 -13.45 -26.68 -6.64
N ILE A 221 -13.15 -25.92 -5.59
CA ILE A 221 -11.98 -26.13 -4.72
C ILE A 221 -12.46 -26.51 -3.33
N THR A 222 -11.82 -27.50 -2.71
CA THR A 222 -12.03 -27.79 -1.28
C THR A 222 -10.69 -27.77 -0.55
N GLY A 223 -10.56 -26.92 0.46
CA GLY A 223 -9.30 -26.74 1.16
C GLY A 223 -8.24 -26.12 0.25
N THR A 224 -7.04 -26.70 0.24
CA THR A 224 -5.91 -26.18 -0.56
C THR A 224 -5.68 -27.01 -1.81
N GLU A 225 -5.64 -26.36 -2.97
CA GLU A 225 -5.31 -26.98 -4.25
C GLU A 225 -4.16 -26.24 -4.97
N ILE A 226 -3.42 -26.97 -5.79
CA ILE A 226 -2.23 -26.46 -6.49
C ILE A 226 -2.40 -26.62 -8.00
N ALA A 227 -1.98 -25.60 -8.73
CA ALA A 227 -1.93 -25.55 -10.19
C ALA A 227 -0.54 -25.15 -10.68
N THR A 228 -0.29 -25.46 -11.95
CA THR A 228 0.87 -25.00 -12.70
C THR A 228 0.37 -24.20 -13.89
N ILE A 229 0.73 -22.91 -13.92
CA ILE A 229 0.49 -22.02 -15.05
C ILE A 229 1.71 -22.10 -15.95
N THR A 230 1.51 -22.39 -17.24
CA THR A 230 2.59 -22.57 -18.21
C THR A 230 2.52 -21.49 -19.28
N PHE A 231 3.58 -20.71 -19.40
CA PHE A 231 3.77 -19.69 -20.43
C PHE A 231 4.68 -20.24 -21.53
N THR A 232 4.24 -20.19 -22.78
CA THR A 232 5.04 -20.60 -23.94
C THR A 232 5.16 -19.43 -24.92
N ALA A 233 6.37 -18.88 -25.05
CA ALA A 233 6.70 -17.83 -26.01
C ALA A 233 7.23 -18.42 -27.32
N THR A 234 6.82 -17.83 -28.44
CA THR A 234 7.29 -18.13 -29.80
C THR A 234 7.83 -16.85 -30.43
N ALA A 235 9.11 -16.87 -30.80
CA ALA A 235 9.79 -15.78 -31.49
C ALA A 235 10.42 -16.29 -32.80
N ALA A 236 10.60 -15.40 -33.77
CA ALA A 236 11.18 -15.77 -35.06
C ALA A 236 12.61 -16.32 -34.90
N ASN A 237 12.90 -17.44 -35.56
CA ASN A 237 14.22 -18.09 -35.57
C ASN A 237 14.73 -18.51 -34.18
N GLN A 238 13.84 -18.73 -33.21
CA GLN A 238 14.17 -19.21 -31.87
C GLN A 238 13.31 -20.42 -31.52
N PRO A 239 13.82 -21.38 -30.74
CA PRO A 239 12.98 -22.42 -30.16
C PRO A 239 11.94 -21.81 -29.21
N PRO A 240 10.80 -22.48 -28.96
CA PRO A 240 9.85 -22.04 -27.96
C PRO A 240 10.50 -21.90 -26.58
N LEU A 241 10.20 -20.80 -25.89
CA LEU A 241 10.66 -20.56 -24.52
C LEU A 241 9.50 -20.84 -23.56
N VAL A 242 9.72 -21.76 -22.62
CA VAL A 242 8.71 -22.17 -21.64
C VAL A 242 9.10 -21.70 -20.25
N GLN A 243 8.16 -21.10 -19.53
CA GLN A 243 8.30 -20.74 -18.12
C GLN A 243 7.03 -21.12 -17.36
N THR A 244 7.19 -21.73 -16.20
CA THR A 244 6.05 -22.10 -15.34
C THR A 244 5.95 -21.21 -14.11
N VAL A 245 4.76 -21.11 -13.55
CA VAL A 245 4.47 -20.48 -12.26
C VAL A 245 3.59 -21.46 -11.48
N GLY A 246 4.00 -21.81 -10.26
CA GLY A 246 3.16 -22.56 -9.34
C GLY A 246 2.10 -21.64 -8.72
N PHE A 247 0.89 -22.14 -8.56
CA PHE A 247 -0.21 -21.39 -7.99
C PHE A 247 -0.93 -22.23 -6.92
N THR A 248 -1.06 -21.69 -5.71
CA THR A 248 -1.77 -22.33 -4.60
C THR A 248 -3.06 -21.58 -4.32
N ALA A 249 -4.21 -22.22 -4.51
CA ALA A 249 -5.51 -21.70 -4.08
C ALA A 249 -5.86 -22.27 -2.72
N ASN A 250 -6.10 -21.40 -1.75
CA ASN A 250 -6.45 -21.79 -0.39
C ASN A 250 -7.89 -21.37 -0.09
N HIS A 251 -8.80 -22.32 -0.22
CA HIS A 251 -10.22 -22.09 0.02
C HIS A 251 -10.53 -22.25 1.51
N THR A 252 -10.42 -21.14 2.23
CA THR A 252 -10.83 -21.05 3.63
C THR A 252 -12.32 -20.77 3.73
N THR A 253 -12.95 -21.24 4.82
CA THR A 253 -14.39 -21.11 5.05
C THR A 253 -14.65 -20.62 6.47
N ILE A 254 -15.60 -19.70 6.61
CA ILE A 254 -16.05 -19.20 7.92
C ILE A 254 -17.31 -19.95 8.41
N PRO A 255 -17.55 -20.02 9.73
CA PRO A 255 -18.80 -20.53 10.27
C PRO A 255 -20.01 -19.74 9.77
N SER A 256 -21.14 -20.43 9.58
CA SER A 256 -22.40 -19.77 9.25
C SER A 256 -22.83 -18.81 10.36
N GLY A 257 -23.22 -17.60 9.98
CA GLY A 257 -23.65 -16.56 10.92
C GLY A 257 -22.53 -15.74 11.56
N PHE A 258 -21.27 -15.92 11.15
CA PHE A 258 -20.21 -14.98 11.52
C PHE A 258 -20.44 -13.61 10.84
N THR A 259 -20.30 -12.54 11.62
CA THR A 259 -20.31 -11.15 11.16
C THR A 259 -19.03 -10.49 11.66
N GLY A 260 -18.25 -9.87 10.76
CA GLY A 260 -16.95 -9.29 11.09
C GLY A 260 -15.97 -9.32 9.94
N PHE A 261 -14.74 -8.88 10.19
CA PHE A 261 -13.66 -8.87 9.19
C PHE A 261 -12.97 -10.22 9.11
N VAL A 262 -12.61 -10.67 7.91
CA VAL A 262 -12.04 -12.01 7.70
C VAL A 262 -10.61 -11.90 7.22
N GLU A 263 -9.75 -12.77 7.75
CA GLU A 263 -8.36 -12.90 7.31
C GLU A 263 -8.27 -13.24 5.82
N GLY A 264 -7.44 -12.48 5.11
CA GLY A 264 -6.98 -12.79 3.76
C GLY A 264 -5.51 -12.41 3.63
N ASP A 265 -4.72 -13.23 2.93
CA ASP A 265 -3.28 -13.02 2.75
C ASP A 265 -2.49 -12.93 4.06
N GLY A 266 -2.91 -13.71 5.07
CA GLY A 266 -2.22 -13.77 6.37
C GLY A 266 -2.34 -12.50 7.22
N GLY A 267 -3.44 -11.75 7.07
CA GLY A 267 -3.78 -10.67 8.00
C GLY A 267 -5.22 -10.18 7.91
N VAL A 268 -5.62 -9.35 8.88
CA VAL A 268 -6.88 -8.61 8.92
C VAL A 268 -6.58 -7.12 9.03
N SER A 269 -7.15 -6.30 8.15
CA SER A 269 -6.97 -4.85 8.13
C SER A 269 -8.32 -4.17 8.30
N ILE A 270 -8.42 -3.21 9.22
CA ILE A 270 -9.68 -2.59 9.62
C ILE A 270 -9.47 -1.08 9.75
N GLU A 271 -10.26 -0.27 9.03
CA GLU A 271 -10.31 1.17 9.27
C GLU A 271 -11.01 1.44 10.61
N ALA A 272 -10.47 2.34 11.44
CA ALA A 272 -10.89 2.45 12.84
C ALA A 272 -12.36 2.88 13.03
N ILE A 273 -12.96 3.50 12.02
CA ILE A 273 -14.38 3.86 12.06
C ILE A 273 -15.34 2.65 11.95
N HIS A 274 -14.87 1.50 11.47
CA HIS A 274 -15.72 0.34 11.19
C HIS A 274 -15.88 -0.62 12.38
N ALA A 275 -15.86 -0.10 13.60
CA ALA A 275 -16.16 -0.85 14.80
C ALA A 275 -17.56 -1.49 14.75
N ALA A 276 -17.66 -2.73 15.23
CA ALA A 276 -18.94 -3.42 15.41
C ALA A 276 -19.75 -2.82 16.56
N ARG A 277 -19.07 -2.34 17.61
CA ARG A 277 -19.67 -1.75 18.81
C ARG A 277 -18.86 -0.57 19.32
N ASN A 278 -19.55 0.42 19.89
CA ASN A 278 -18.97 1.62 20.51
C ASN A 278 -19.62 1.85 21.87
N THR A 279 -18.88 1.62 22.95
CA THR A 279 -19.35 1.69 24.33
C THR A 279 -18.94 3.01 24.96
N SER A 280 -19.91 3.75 25.50
CA SER A 280 -19.66 5.00 26.23
C SER A 280 -19.49 4.77 27.74
N VAL A 281 -18.59 5.50 28.39
CA VAL A 281 -18.44 5.51 29.86
C VAL A 281 -18.28 6.95 30.33
N GLY A 282 -18.98 7.33 31.40
CA GLY A 282 -18.88 8.70 31.96
C GLY A 282 -19.33 9.80 30.99
N GLY A 283 -20.18 9.48 30.01
CA GLY A 283 -20.60 10.42 28.96
C GLY A 283 -19.59 10.63 27.84
N ILE A 284 -18.47 9.90 27.84
CA ILE A 284 -17.45 9.92 26.79
C ILE A 284 -17.67 8.72 25.87
N SER A 285 -17.58 8.94 24.56
CA SER A 285 -17.61 7.91 23.51
C SER A 285 -16.59 8.22 22.42
N TRP A 286 -16.27 7.24 21.59
CA TRP A 286 -15.46 7.48 20.40
C TRP A 286 -16.32 8.08 19.29
N ILE A 287 -15.81 9.11 18.59
CA ILE A 287 -16.47 9.73 17.44
C ILE A 287 -15.56 9.68 16.22
N GLU A 288 -16.16 9.77 15.04
CA GLU A 288 -15.43 9.91 13.78
C GLU A 288 -14.85 11.33 13.60
N LEU A 289 -13.67 11.39 13.01
CA LEU A 289 -13.09 12.56 12.34
C LEU A 289 -13.07 12.28 10.83
N PRO A 290 -14.09 12.71 10.06
CA PRO A 290 -14.18 12.40 8.65
C PRO A 290 -12.99 12.95 7.85
N GLY A 291 -12.38 12.10 7.01
CA GLY A 291 -11.23 12.47 6.17
C GLY A 291 -9.94 12.77 6.93
N TYR A 292 -9.87 12.49 8.24
CA TYR A 292 -8.63 12.61 9.00
C TYR A 292 -7.67 11.46 8.66
N GLY A 293 -6.38 11.75 8.69
CA GLY A 293 -5.34 10.72 8.61
C GLY A 293 -4.93 10.37 7.18
N ARG A 294 -4.31 9.20 7.03
CA ARG A 294 -3.65 8.79 5.78
C ARG A 294 -4.54 7.95 4.85
N THR A 295 -5.66 7.43 5.35
CA THR A 295 -6.57 6.53 4.61
C THR A 295 -8.01 7.06 4.60
N LEU A 296 -8.93 6.43 5.34
CA LEU A 296 -10.38 6.70 5.25
C LEU A 296 -10.81 7.84 6.19
N SER A 297 -10.51 7.67 7.47
CA SER A 297 -10.92 8.57 8.55
C SER A 297 -10.17 8.18 9.83
N ALA A 298 -10.49 8.84 10.94
CA ALA A 298 -9.98 8.45 12.26
C ALA A 298 -11.09 8.51 13.32
N VAL A 299 -10.83 7.94 14.48
CA VAL A 299 -11.71 8.01 15.66
C VAL A 299 -10.98 8.57 16.87
N THR A 300 -11.68 9.38 17.67
CA THR A 300 -11.14 9.99 18.89
C THR A 300 -12.18 10.04 20.01
N PRO A 301 -11.80 9.97 21.30
CA PRO A 301 -12.74 10.14 22.40
C PRO A 301 -13.33 11.56 22.46
N TRP A 302 -14.62 11.68 22.74
CA TRP A 302 -15.37 12.95 22.80
C TRP A 302 -16.49 12.90 23.86
N PRO A 303 -16.86 14.04 24.49
CA PRO A 303 -16.39 15.42 24.32
C PRO A 303 -14.93 15.67 24.69
N ARG A 304 -14.27 16.57 23.94
CA ARG A 304 -13.01 17.18 24.36
C ARG A 304 -13.32 18.26 25.41
N GLY A 305 -12.99 17.98 26.67
CA GLY A 305 -13.06 18.96 27.76
C GLY A 305 -14.15 18.70 28.79
N GLY A 306 -13.79 18.85 30.06
CA GLY A 306 -14.64 18.71 31.24
C GLY A 306 -13.78 18.56 32.49
N ASP A 307 -13.02 17.46 32.56
CA ASP A 307 -12.18 17.11 33.72
C ASP A 307 -10.82 16.47 33.35
N GLU A 308 -10.42 16.52 32.06
CA GLU A 308 -9.31 15.71 31.53
C GLU A 308 -9.41 14.25 32.02
N THR A 309 -10.59 13.64 31.93
CA THR A 309 -10.83 12.31 32.48
C THR A 309 -9.94 11.28 31.80
N ASN A 310 -9.25 10.47 32.59
CA ASN A 310 -8.57 9.27 32.13
C ASN A 310 -9.24 8.02 32.70
N PHE A 311 -8.89 6.86 32.13
CA PHE A 311 -9.45 5.59 32.55
C PHE A 311 -8.35 4.57 32.78
N THR A 312 -8.57 3.72 33.78
CA THR A 312 -7.76 2.50 33.91
C THR A 312 -8.10 1.56 32.75
N ALA A 313 -7.10 0.84 32.24
CA ALA A 313 -7.28 -0.09 31.13
C ALA A 313 -8.44 -1.06 31.37
N GLY A 314 -9.35 -1.18 30.39
CA GLY A 314 -10.55 -2.02 30.48
C GLY A 314 -11.76 -1.38 31.19
N THR A 315 -11.67 -0.13 31.65
CA THR A 315 -12.77 0.53 32.38
C THR A 315 -13.40 1.72 31.64
N GLY A 316 -12.73 2.24 30.60
CA GLY A 316 -13.16 3.42 29.85
C GLY A 316 -14.05 3.14 28.64
N PRO A 317 -14.35 4.17 27.84
CA PRO A 317 -15.01 4.02 26.55
C PRO A 317 -14.22 3.12 25.60
N SER A 318 -14.90 2.32 24.78
CA SER A 318 -14.24 1.36 23.90
C SER A 318 -14.89 1.19 22.54
N LEU A 319 -14.06 0.81 21.56
CA LEU A 319 -14.47 0.32 20.25
C LEU A 319 -14.17 -1.17 20.17
N GLU A 320 -15.12 -1.95 19.66
CA GLU A 320 -14.96 -3.40 19.48
C GLU A 320 -15.06 -3.78 18.01
N TYR A 321 -14.16 -4.66 17.56
CA TYR A 321 -14.05 -5.12 16.18
C TYR A 321 -14.06 -6.65 16.18
N ASP A 322 -15.01 -7.24 15.48
CA ASP A 322 -15.09 -8.69 15.32
C ASP A 322 -14.27 -9.11 14.11
N PHE A 323 -13.42 -10.13 14.28
CA PHE A 323 -12.58 -10.65 13.22
C PHE A 323 -12.46 -12.17 13.27
N PHE A 324 -12.14 -12.78 12.13
CA PHE A 324 -11.92 -14.22 11.99
C PHE A 324 -10.54 -14.50 11.40
N THR A 325 -9.77 -15.37 12.05
CA THR A 325 -8.45 -15.82 11.58
C THR A 325 -8.44 -17.32 11.27
N PHE A 326 -7.71 -17.69 10.22
CA PHE A 326 -7.39 -19.06 9.81
C PHE A 326 -5.98 -19.45 10.22
N ASN A 327 -5.06 -18.49 10.32
CA ASN A 327 -3.65 -18.73 10.61
C ASN A 327 -3.19 -18.01 11.88
N THR A 328 -1.96 -18.32 12.29
CA THR A 328 -1.23 -17.64 13.36
C THR A 328 0.24 -17.55 12.96
N ILE A 329 0.96 -16.59 13.52
CA ILE A 329 2.39 -16.38 13.22
C ILE A 329 3.14 -17.68 13.46
N GLN A 330 3.73 -18.22 12.40
CA GLN A 330 4.48 -19.49 12.40
C GLN A 330 3.70 -20.74 12.88
N GLY A 331 2.38 -20.63 13.05
CA GLY A 331 1.55 -21.70 13.62
C GLY A 331 1.59 -21.79 15.16
N ASP A 332 2.15 -20.79 15.85
CA ASP A 332 2.42 -20.84 17.29
C ASP A 332 1.24 -20.40 18.17
N GLY A 333 0.07 -20.13 17.59
CA GLY A 333 -1.09 -19.66 18.35
C GLY A 333 -1.05 -18.17 18.71
N ASN A 334 -0.20 -17.38 18.06
CA ASN A 334 -0.03 -15.94 18.33
C ASN A 334 -0.35 -15.07 17.11
N ILE A 335 -0.84 -13.87 17.38
CA ILE A 335 -1.06 -12.79 16.42
C ILE A 335 -0.35 -11.52 16.89
N SER A 336 -0.02 -10.64 15.95
CA SER A 336 0.42 -9.28 16.23
C SER A 336 -0.67 -8.29 15.82
N VAL A 337 -0.99 -7.34 16.69
CA VAL A 337 -1.94 -6.26 16.41
C VAL A 337 -1.16 -4.96 16.37
N THR A 338 -1.16 -4.29 15.23
CA THR A 338 -0.62 -2.95 15.06
C THR A 338 -1.76 -1.94 14.98
N THR A 339 -1.82 -1.04 15.96
CA THR A 339 -2.75 0.09 15.95
C THR A 339 -2.03 1.33 15.42
N PHE A 340 -2.55 1.93 14.36
CA PHE A 340 -2.03 3.15 13.76
C PHE A 340 -2.75 4.36 14.34
N VAL A 341 -2.00 5.27 14.95
CA VAL A 341 -2.53 6.47 15.59
C VAL A 341 -1.83 7.72 15.09
N ALA A 342 -2.51 8.87 15.16
CA ALA A 342 -1.90 10.15 14.84
C ALA A 342 -0.71 10.44 15.79
N PRO A 343 0.35 11.13 15.31
CA PRO A 343 1.52 11.48 16.11
C PRO A 343 1.24 12.63 17.09
N THR A 344 0.31 12.40 18.01
CA THR A 344 -0.15 13.38 19.02
C THR A 344 0.83 13.43 20.18
N LEU A 345 1.41 14.60 20.46
CA LEU A 345 2.36 14.78 21.56
C LEU A 345 1.72 14.67 22.95
N ASN A 346 2.55 14.38 23.95
CA ASN A 346 2.15 14.41 25.36
C ASN A 346 1.80 15.84 25.78
N ALA A 347 0.50 16.16 25.85
CA ALA A 347 0.00 17.51 26.13
C ALA A 347 -0.56 17.70 27.55
N ASN A 348 -0.81 16.62 28.29
CA ASN A 348 -1.51 16.64 29.58
C ASN A 348 -0.59 16.64 30.81
N GLY A 349 0.69 16.97 30.63
CA GLY A 349 1.72 16.96 31.68
C GLY A 349 2.57 15.69 31.69
N ASP A 350 3.69 15.73 32.42
CA ASP A 350 4.69 14.66 32.46
C ASP A 350 4.16 13.36 33.11
N ASP A 351 3.15 13.47 33.96
CA ASP A 351 2.48 12.36 34.65
C ASP A 351 1.32 11.77 33.85
N ARG A 352 0.98 12.37 32.70
CA ARG A 352 -0.12 11.96 31.83
C ARG A 352 0.27 11.85 30.34
N PRO A 353 1.27 11.01 30.01
CA PRO A 353 1.60 10.73 28.63
C PRO A 353 0.42 10.09 27.89
N VAL A 354 0.22 10.46 26.62
CA VAL A 354 -0.90 9.96 25.82
C VAL A 354 -0.79 8.45 25.63
N ALA A 355 -1.91 7.75 25.79
CA ALA A 355 -1.97 6.30 25.74
C ALA A 355 -3.33 5.77 25.29
N LEU A 356 -3.32 4.51 24.86
CA LEU A 356 -4.49 3.67 24.65
C LEU A 356 -4.21 2.26 25.18
N ALA A 357 -5.26 1.46 25.35
CA ALA A 357 -5.09 0.03 25.60
C ALA A 357 -5.77 -0.83 24.55
N VAL A 358 -5.11 -1.92 24.18
CA VAL A 358 -5.60 -2.92 23.23
C VAL A 358 -5.90 -4.21 23.97
N GLN A 359 -6.98 -4.88 23.62
CA GLN A 359 -7.37 -6.16 24.23
C GLN A 359 -7.92 -7.10 23.14
N VAL A 360 -7.53 -8.37 23.18
CA VAL A 360 -8.16 -9.44 22.39
C VAL A 360 -8.96 -10.34 23.33
N ASP A 361 -10.22 -10.57 23.00
CA ASP A 361 -11.17 -11.39 23.74
C ASP A 361 -11.24 -11.00 25.24
N SER A 362 -11.02 -11.97 26.13
CA SER A 362 -11.00 -11.80 27.58
C SER A 362 -9.58 -11.71 28.15
N LEU A 363 -8.55 -11.54 27.32
CA LEU A 363 -7.17 -11.36 27.79
C LEU A 363 -7.03 -10.03 28.54
N ALA A 364 -5.94 -9.87 29.30
CA ALA A 364 -5.67 -8.60 29.96
C ALA A 364 -5.42 -7.48 28.92
N PRO A 365 -6.06 -6.30 29.06
CA PRO A 365 -5.73 -5.15 28.21
C PRO A 365 -4.27 -4.75 28.35
N GLN A 366 -3.60 -4.51 27.21
CA GLN A 366 -2.22 -4.03 27.14
C GLN A 366 -2.24 -2.52 26.87
N THR A 367 -1.75 -1.73 27.83
CA THR A 367 -1.64 -0.25 27.68
C THR A 367 -0.33 0.11 27.02
N THR A 368 -0.37 1.02 26.04
CA THR A 368 0.82 1.57 25.40
C THR A 368 0.83 3.09 25.50
N TYR A 369 1.90 3.63 26.08
CA TYR A 369 2.26 5.05 26.04
C TYR A 369 3.16 5.28 24.83
N PHE A 370 2.57 5.74 23.73
CA PHE A 370 3.18 5.61 22.40
C PHE A 370 4.07 6.78 22.00
N ILE A 371 4.07 7.88 22.75
CA ILE A 371 5.05 8.97 22.62
C ILE A 371 6.05 8.86 23.78
N PRO A 372 7.31 8.46 23.50
CA PRO A 372 8.35 8.41 24.52
C PRO A 372 8.59 9.79 25.16
N PRO A 373 9.01 9.84 26.44
CA PRO A 373 9.40 11.09 27.07
C PRO A 373 10.61 11.70 26.34
N ALA A 374 10.65 13.02 26.26
CA ALA A 374 11.74 13.79 25.70
C ALA A 374 12.13 14.92 26.66
N VAL A 375 13.36 15.43 26.55
CA VAL A 375 13.80 16.59 27.33
C VAL A 375 12.97 17.80 26.91
N PRO A 376 12.55 18.69 27.83
CA PRO A 376 11.81 19.89 27.45
C PRO A 376 12.49 20.67 26.32
N GLY A 377 11.75 20.93 25.25
CA GLY A 377 12.25 21.59 24.04
C GLY A 377 12.83 20.66 22.96
N SER A 378 12.84 19.34 23.19
CA SER A 378 13.18 18.34 22.18
C SER A 378 12.02 17.40 21.87
N LEU A 379 12.17 16.61 20.81
CA LEU A 379 11.26 15.55 20.40
C LEU A 379 11.90 14.18 20.73
N PRO A 380 11.13 13.10 20.86
CA PRO A 380 11.69 11.77 21.10
C PRO A 380 12.45 11.26 19.87
N ASP A 381 13.43 10.39 20.05
CA ASP A 381 14.27 9.85 18.95
C ASP A 381 13.44 9.24 17.80
N ALA A 382 12.27 8.65 18.10
CA ALA A 382 11.37 8.07 17.11
C ALA A 382 10.58 9.11 16.28
N TRP A 383 10.64 10.39 16.64
CA TRP A 383 9.95 11.46 15.92
C TRP A 383 10.59 11.76 14.57
N ASP A 384 11.93 11.82 14.56
CA ASP A 384 12.74 12.20 13.41
C ASP A 384 13.21 10.98 12.59
N GLY A 385 13.86 11.24 11.46
CA GLY A 385 14.41 10.21 10.57
C GLY A 385 13.50 9.91 9.37
N LEU A 386 14.02 9.12 8.43
CA LEU A 386 13.33 8.81 7.17
C LEU A 386 12.02 8.05 7.39
N ASP A 387 11.95 7.23 8.44
CA ASP A 387 10.78 6.45 8.85
C ASP A 387 10.25 6.89 10.23
N GLY A 388 10.58 8.10 10.68
CA GLY A 388 10.12 8.66 11.95
C GLY A 388 8.64 9.03 11.94
N PHE A 389 8.07 9.30 13.12
CA PHE A 389 6.66 9.64 13.29
C PHE A 389 6.24 10.86 12.45
N ALA A 390 7.11 11.86 12.33
CA ALA A 390 6.83 13.05 11.52
C ALA A 390 6.84 12.75 10.02
N ALA A 391 7.85 12.00 9.54
CA ALA A 391 7.99 11.66 8.12
C ALA A 391 6.86 10.74 7.63
N ASN A 392 6.44 9.79 8.47
CA ASN A 392 5.37 8.85 8.15
C ASN A 392 3.97 9.38 8.48
N ASN A 393 3.89 10.51 9.19
CA ASN A 393 2.66 11.10 9.72
C ASN A 393 1.79 10.08 10.48
N ILE A 394 2.41 9.20 11.26
CA ILE A 394 1.73 8.15 12.03
C ILE A 394 2.64 7.61 13.14
N VAL A 395 2.03 7.03 14.18
CA VAL A 395 2.68 6.16 15.14
C VAL A 395 2.07 4.75 15.02
N SER A 396 2.94 3.75 14.89
CA SER A 396 2.54 2.33 14.85
C SER A 396 2.73 1.70 16.23
N ILE A 397 1.66 1.20 16.83
CA ILE A 397 1.66 0.60 18.16
C ILE A 397 1.51 -0.92 18.04
N PRO A 398 2.59 -1.70 18.21
CA PRO A 398 2.52 -3.15 18.16
C PRO A 398 2.12 -3.74 19.53
N ASN A 399 1.23 -4.72 19.51
CA ASN A 399 0.84 -5.55 20.64
C ASN A 399 0.78 -7.02 20.20
N ASN A 400 1.22 -7.95 21.05
CA ASN A 400 1.17 -9.39 20.75
C ASN A 400 0.15 -10.08 21.65
N PHE A 401 -0.67 -10.95 21.07
CA PHE A 401 -1.69 -11.71 21.80
C PHE A 401 -1.68 -13.19 21.40
N PRO A 402 -1.85 -14.12 22.36
CA PRO A 402 -2.25 -15.48 22.03
C PRO A 402 -3.69 -15.47 21.50
N ALA A 403 -3.87 -15.99 20.28
CA ALA A 403 -5.15 -16.13 19.63
C ALA A 403 -5.07 -17.34 18.67
N ALA A 404 -5.77 -18.42 19.01
CA ALA A 404 -5.88 -19.58 18.14
C ALA A 404 -6.81 -19.27 16.95
N PRO A 405 -6.66 -19.91 15.77
CA PRO A 405 -7.55 -19.67 14.64
C PRO A 405 -9.04 -19.76 15.02
N GLY A 406 -9.82 -18.75 14.66
CA GLY A 406 -11.24 -18.67 14.99
C GLY A 406 -11.78 -17.25 14.99
N ALA A 407 -12.97 -17.11 15.57
CA ALA A 407 -13.62 -15.82 15.76
C ALA A 407 -13.11 -15.15 17.05
N HIS A 408 -12.82 -13.86 16.95
CA HIS A 408 -12.28 -13.04 18.03
C HIS A 408 -12.93 -11.66 18.06
N THR A 409 -12.80 -10.98 19.20
CA THR A 409 -13.12 -9.56 19.34
C THR A 409 -11.89 -8.80 19.79
N LEU A 410 -11.47 -7.83 19.00
CA LEU A 410 -10.48 -6.82 19.40
C LEU A 410 -11.21 -5.65 20.07
N LYS A 411 -10.65 -5.11 21.15
CA LYS A 411 -11.11 -3.89 21.80
C LYS A 411 -10.01 -2.85 21.89
N ILE A 412 -10.35 -1.62 21.51
CA ILE A 412 -9.53 -0.44 21.75
C ILE A 412 -10.18 0.36 22.87
N TRP A 413 -9.44 0.60 23.94
CA TRP A 413 -9.88 1.32 25.13
C TRP A 413 -9.23 2.70 25.20
N MET A 414 -10.02 3.70 25.55
CA MET A 414 -9.48 5.00 25.92
C MET A 414 -8.72 4.87 27.25
N ILE A 415 -7.51 5.41 27.30
CA ILE A 415 -6.75 5.62 28.54
C ILE A 415 -6.67 7.12 28.79
N GLU A 416 -6.06 7.85 27.86
CA GLU A 416 -5.98 9.31 27.89
C GLU A 416 -6.84 9.93 26.77
N PRO A 417 -7.31 11.18 26.93
CA PRO A 417 -7.96 11.90 25.85
C PRO A 417 -6.99 12.22 24.71
N SER A 418 -7.51 12.74 23.60
CA SER A 418 -6.73 13.20 22.44
C SER A 418 -5.97 12.11 21.67
N VAL A 419 -6.14 10.83 22.02
CA VAL A 419 -5.74 9.73 21.13
C VAL A 419 -6.63 9.74 19.87
N ILE A 420 -6.01 9.57 18.71
CA ILE A 420 -6.68 9.54 17.41
C ILE A 420 -6.23 8.26 16.71
N VAL A 421 -7.14 7.32 16.52
CA VAL A 421 -6.87 6.00 15.90
C VAL A 421 -7.34 6.02 14.45
N GLU A 422 -6.47 5.67 13.51
CA GLU A 422 -6.78 5.66 12.07
C GLU A 422 -7.11 4.25 11.58
N LYS A 423 -6.29 3.27 11.97
CA LYS A 423 -6.34 1.92 11.38
C LYS A 423 -5.81 0.87 12.34
N ILE A 424 -6.28 -0.36 12.15
CA ILE A 424 -5.83 -1.54 12.89
C ILE A 424 -5.41 -2.60 11.87
N VAL A 425 -4.24 -3.21 12.07
CA VAL A 425 -3.77 -4.34 11.28
C VAL A 425 -3.42 -5.50 12.21
N ILE A 426 -4.01 -6.65 11.98
CA ILE A 426 -3.77 -7.90 12.69
C ILE A 426 -2.97 -8.79 11.74
N ASP A 427 -1.74 -9.12 12.12
CA ASP A 427 -0.85 -9.99 11.38
C ASP A 427 -0.90 -11.42 11.93
N THR A 428 -1.19 -12.36 11.04
CA THR A 428 -1.17 -13.80 11.30
C THR A 428 0.04 -14.49 10.65
N GLY A 429 1.00 -13.70 10.15
CA GLY A 429 2.27 -14.14 9.57
C GLY A 429 2.42 -13.82 8.07
N GLY A 430 1.49 -13.08 7.47
CA GLY A 430 1.50 -12.75 6.04
C GLY A 430 1.49 -11.26 5.71
N VAL A 431 1.35 -10.36 6.71
CA VAL A 431 1.30 -8.92 6.45
C VAL A 431 2.65 -8.42 5.93
N ALA A 432 2.66 -7.92 4.69
CA ALA A 432 3.85 -7.38 4.05
C ALA A 432 4.09 -5.90 4.43
N PRO A 433 5.36 -5.44 4.45
CA PRO A 433 5.68 -4.02 4.61
C PRO A 433 5.01 -3.15 3.55
N SER A 434 4.34 -2.08 3.99
CA SER A 434 3.70 -1.11 3.10
C SER A 434 3.54 0.23 3.81
N TYR A 435 3.52 1.32 3.04
CA TYR A 435 3.47 2.68 3.60
C TYR A 435 2.15 3.01 4.31
N LEU A 436 1.02 2.53 3.75
CA LEU A 436 -0.34 2.78 4.24
C LEU A 436 -0.96 1.58 4.97
N GLY A 437 -0.23 0.47 5.09
CA GLY A 437 -0.81 -0.82 5.47
C GLY A 437 -1.64 -1.47 4.35
N PRO A 438 -2.06 -2.74 4.54
CA PRO A 438 -2.93 -3.44 3.60
C PRO A 438 -4.29 -2.75 3.46
N PRO A 439 -4.99 -2.89 2.30
CA PRO A 439 -6.36 -2.43 2.16
C PRO A 439 -7.26 -3.11 3.20
N GLU A 440 -8.41 -2.51 3.50
CA GLU A 440 -9.37 -3.09 4.44
C GLU A 440 -9.80 -4.50 3.99
N SER A 441 -9.87 -5.42 4.95
CA SER A 441 -10.25 -6.81 4.74
C SER A 441 -11.73 -6.93 4.41
N ILE A 442 -12.11 -8.05 3.78
CA ILE A 442 -13.52 -8.34 3.51
C ILE A 442 -14.30 -8.43 4.83
N LYS A 443 -15.39 -7.67 4.91
CA LYS A 443 -16.35 -7.71 6.01
C LYS A 443 -17.57 -8.54 5.63
N ILE A 444 -17.89 -9.52 6.48
CA ILE A 444 -19.11 -10.32 6.40
C ILE A 444 -20.17 -9.64 7.25
N THR A 445 -21.37 -9.45 6.68
CA THR A 445 -22.48 -8.71 7.29
C THR A 445 -23.68 -9.59 7.54
#